data_AF-A0AAD9NAA4-F1
#
_entry.id   AF-A0AAD9NAA4-F1
#
_cell.length_a   1.000
_cell.length_b   1.000
_cell.length_c   1.000
_cell.angle_alpha   90.00
_cell.angle_beta   90.00
_cell.angle_gamma   90.00
#
_symmetry.space_group_name_H-M   'P 1'
#
loop_
_entity.id
_entity.type
_entity.pdbx_description
1 polymer ?
#
loop_
_entity_poly.entity_id
_entity_poly.type
_entity_poly.pdbx_seq_one_letter_code
_entity_poly.pdbx_strand_id
1 'polypeptide(L)'
;MDSKPIVTCHGDQVLFSKLRNFVVQGLPKEPVEWKRAYGRPRALKIEANFVPFNPDILPEEDDWSLPGRPLFHTYWLDCDLDRYKSEVKGEISDWLMNLKDDNINDWLIVIVVNDESKVKTKILRTSVYDKVKSDFCGKNSDRCIVLTEPLKFESKSTESWSALLTRMRVLLLQSYDTNVGHFEDHMRAERERRTEKGWNFCSYFLLQEELALMFEMLCLYEDALVQYDELDALFTQYVLNHAAGDTTPWLSTFTASQNQTWDGLCLSQPINITKRQLIKRCKASLLDFRNYLFSRQCALTFLLQQPWEVAQRSIPFMHNCINELKMLTIEMPPGATSCWVFISCLE
;
A
#
# COMPACT_ATOMS: atom_id res chain seq x y z
N MET A 1 0.69 12.76 -0.30
CA MET A 1 1.52 11.88 0.53
C MET A 1 2.30 10.97 -0.41
N ASP A 2 3.59 10.78 -0.16
CA ASP A 2 4.45 9.86 -0.95
C ASP A 2 4.28 8.41 -0.48
N SER A 3 3.04 7.94 -0.42
CA SER A 3 2.73 6.55 -0.06
C SER A 3 3.00 5.68 -1.29
N LYS A 4 4.27 5.34 -1.55
CA LYS A 4 4.65 4.49 -2.70
C LYS A 4 4.97 3.09 -2.20
N PRO A 5 4.70 2.05 -3.01
CA PRO A 5 5.20 0.71 -2.78
C PRO A 5 6.66 0.67 -2.36
N ILE A 6 7.01 -0.18 -1.39
CA ILE A 6 8.40 -0.34 -0.95
C ILE A 6 9.00 -1.58 -1.61
N VAL A 7 10.15 -1.40 -2.23
CA VAL A 7 10.96 -2.46 -2.83
C VAL A 7 12.31 -2.50 -2.13
N THR A 8 12.75 -3.69 -1.71
CA THR A 8 14.06 -3.83 -1.10
C THR A 8 15.15 -4.12 -2.13
N CYS A 9 16.37 -3.69 -1.83
CA CYS A 9 17.55 -3.95 -2.65
C CYS A 9 18.64 -4.62 -1.81
N HIS A 10 19.11 -5.78 -2.26
CA HIS A 10 20.26 -6.50 -1.72
C HIS A 10 21.37 -6.66 -2.79
N GLY A 11 22.53 -7.16 -2.39
CA GLY A 11 23.70 -7.34 -3.24
C GLY A 11 24.53 -6.07 -3.34
N ASP A 12 24.94 -5.69 -4.55
CA ASP A 12 25.80 -4.53 -4.78
C ASP A 12 25.03 -3.20 -4.64
N GLN A 13 25.08 -2.63 -3.43
CA GLN A 13 24.41 -1.36 -3.10
C GLN A 13 25.01 -0.17 -3.86
N VAL A 14 26.32 -0.20 -4.14
CA VAL A 14 27.00 0.88 -4.85
C VAL A 14 26.53 0.90 -6.31
N LEU A 15 26.44 -0.28 -6.93
CA LEU A 15 25.88 -0.46 -8.25
C LEU A 15 24.43 0.05 -8.31
N PHE A 16 23.56 -0.42 -7.41
CA PHE A 16 22.17 0.00 -7.41
C PHE A 16 22.01 1.51 -7.22
N SER A 17 22.81 2.14 -6.34
CA SER A 17 22.74 3.59 -6.10
C SER A 17 22.96 4.42 -7.38
N LYS A 18 23.84 3.96 -8.29
CA LYS A 18 24.10 4.60 -9.60
C LYS A 18 22.92 4.44 -10.56
N LEU A 19 22.16 3.35 -10.43
CA LEU A 19 21.08 2.97 -11.33
C LEU A 19 19.69 3.38 -10.82
N ARG A 20 19.55 3.68 -9.53
CA ARG A 20 18.29 3.94 -8.82
C ARG A 20 17.40 4.96 -9.52
N ASN A 21 17.97 6.08 -9.97
CA ASN A 21 17.19 7.14 -10.61
C ASN A 21 16.53 6.67 -11.92
N PHE A 22 17.20 5.81 -12.69
CA PHE A 22 16.64 5.25 -13.92
C PHE A 22 15.49 4.29 -13.62
N VAL A 23 15.60 3.50 -12.56
CA VAL A 23 14.53 2.59 -12.11
C VAL A 23 13.32 3.40 -11.63
N VAL A 24 13.52 4.33 -10.70
CA VAL A 24 12.45 5.15 -10.09
C VAL A 24 11.72 5.97 -11.15
N GLN A 25 12.44 6.62 -12.07
CA GLN A 25 11.82 7.38 -13.15
C GLN A 25 11.25 6.49 -14.26
N GLY A 26 11.76 5.27 -14.41
CA GLY A 26 11.36 4.33 -15.45
C GLY A 26 10.05 3.61 -15.13
N LEU A 27 9.85 3.19 -13.87
CA LEU A 27 8.67 2.42 -13.45
C LEU A 27 7.32 3.07 -13.85
N PRO A 28 7.05 4.37 -13.61
CA PRO A 28 5.74 4.95 -13.93
C PRO A 28 5.54 5.31 -15.41
N LYS A 29 6.55 5.14 -16.28
CA LYS A 29 6.45 5.58 -17.69
C LYS A 29 5.40 4.83 -18.48
N GLU A 30 5.30 3.52 -18.28
CA GLU A 30 4.40 2.65 -19.01
C GLU A 30 3.46 1.95 -18.04
N PRO A 31 2.19 1.77 -18.43
CA PRO A 31 1.26 1.01 -17.62
C PRO A 31 1.57 -0.48 -17.71
N VAL A 32 1.20 -1.21 -16.66
CA VAL A 32 1.18 -2.66 -16.61
C VAL A 32 -0.25 -3.12 -16.31
N GLU A 33 -0.67 -4.21 -16.94
CA GLU A 33 -1.99 -4.78 -16.70
C GLU A 33 -2.03 -5.47 -15.34
N TRP A 34 -2.96 -5.02 -14.48
CA TRP A 34 -3.32 -5.69 -13.25
C TRP A 34 -4.64 -6.42 -13.42
N LYS A 35 -4.60 -7.74 -13.24
CA LYS A 35 -5.77 -8.62 -13.39
C LYS A 35 -6.03 -9.37 -12.09
N ARG A 36 -7.01 -8.89 -11.32
CA ARG A 36 -7.51 -9.57 -10.12
C ARG A 36 -8.39 -10.77 -10.48
N ALA A 37 -8.52 -11.73 -9.57
CA ALA A 37 -9.30 -12.97 -9.78
C ALA A 37 -10.76 -12.73 -10.25
N TYR A 38 -11.42 -11.68 -9.76
CA TYR A 38 -12.82 -11.36 -10.07
C TYR A 38 -13.03 -9.95 -10.65
N GLY A 39 -11.98 -9.33 -11.18
CA GLY A 39 -12.00 -7.95 -11.68
C GLY A 39 -11.83 -7.84 -13.19
N ARG A 40 -12.23 -6.69 -13.74
CA ARG A 40 -11.78 -6.31 -15.09
C ARG A 40 -10.29 -5.95 -15.03
N PRO A 41 -9.50 -6.30 -16.06
CA PRO A 41 -8.11 -5.88 -16.14
C PRO A 41 -8.02 -4.34 -16.10
N ARG A 42 -7.05 -3.82 -15.34
CA ARG A 42 -6.79 -2.38 -15.21
C ARG A 42 -5.34 -2.08 -15.56
N ALA A 43 -5.12 -1.02 -16.33
CA ALA A 43 -3.79 -0.57 -16.70
C ALA A 43 -3.27 0.41 -15.65
N LEU A 44 -2.23 0.02 -14.89
CA LEU A 44 -1.70 0.81 -13.78
C LEU A 44 -0.29 1.32 -14.08
N LYS A 45 -0.04 2.59 -13.76
CA LYS A 45 1.31 3.14 -13.67
C LYS A 45 1.74 3.07 -12.22
N ILE A 46 2.79 2.30 -11.96
CA ILE A 46 3.26 2.05 -10.60
C ILE A 46 4.54 2.82 -10.33
N GLU A 47 4.59 3.41 -9.15
CA GLU A 47 5.79 3.99 -8.58
C GLU A 47 6.31 3.07 -7.47
N ALA A 48 7.57 3.24 -7.08
CA ALA A 48 8.13 2.52 -5.95
C ALA A 48 9.25 3.33 -5.26
N ASN A 49 9.32 3.18 -3.95
CA ASN A 49 10.43 3.59 -3.11
C ASN A 49 11.36 2.40 -2.90
N PHE A 50 12.67 2.65 -3.02
CA PHE A 50 13.69 1.62 -2.85
C PHE A 50 14.48 1.85 -1.57
N VAL A 51 14.59 0.80 -0.76
CA VAL A 51 15.34 0.77 0.51
C VAL A 51 16.32 -0.41 0.54
N PRO A 52 17.44 -0.34 1.27
CA PRO A 52 18.29 -1.50 1.49
C PRO A 52 17.51 -2.64 2.15
N PHE A 53 17.76 -3.88 1.72
CA PHE A 53 17.22 -5.05 2.39
C PHE A 53 17.81 -5.20 3.80
N ASN A 54 16.94 -5.46 4.77
CA ASN A 54 17.28 -5.88 6.13
C ASN A 54 16.27 -6.97 6.53
N PRO A 55 16.68 -8.13 7.06
CA PRO A 55 15.74 -9.10 7.62
C PRO A 55 14.78 -8.48 8.66
N ASP A 56 15.22 -7.49 9.43
CA ASP A 56 14.41 -6.85 10.48
C ASP A 56 13.22 -6.01 9.95
N ILE A 57 13.17 -5.74 8.63
CA ILE A 57 12.06 -5.00 8.01
C ILE A 57 11.03 -5.92 7.33
N LEU A 58 11.24 -7.23 7.40
CA LEU A 58 10.30 -8.22 6.87
C LEU A 58 9.08 -8.32 7.80
N PRO A 59 7.89 -8.60 7.24
CA PRO A 59 6.68 -8.71 8.04
C PRO A 59 6.72 -9.91 8.99
N GLU A 60 6.32 -9.69 10.25
CA GLU A 60 6.06 -10.79 11.19
C GLU A 60 4.76 -11.54 10.81
N GLU A 61 4.63 -12.83 11.16
CA GLU A 61 3.50 -13.69 10.78
C GLU A 61 2.11 -13.11 11.13
N ASP A 62 2.01 -12.39 12.25
CA ASP A 62 0.75 -11.81 12.75
C ASP A 62 0.59 -10.32 12.42
N ASP A 63 1.58 -9.71 11.76
CA ASP A 63 1.41 -8.35 11.29
C ASP A 63 0.51 -8.40 10.05
N TRP A 64 -0.61 -7.66 10.05
CA TRP A 64 -1.51 -7.50 8.88
C TRP A 64 -1.47 -6.11 8.24
N SER A 65 -0.74 -5.14 8.79
CA SER A 65 -0.47 -3.83 8.15
C SER A 65 0.13 -3.90 6.74
N LEU A 66 -0.66 -3.63 5.68
CA LEU A 66 -0.14 -3.57 4.31
C LEU A 66 0.73 -2.33 3.99
N PRO A 67 0.36 -1.10 4.41
CA PRO A 67 1.14 0.08 4.11
C PRO A 67 2.51 0.06 4.78
N GLY A 68 3.52 0.50 4.04
CA GLY A 68 4.90 0.56 4.54
C GLY A 68 5.63 -0.79 4.58
N ARG A 69 5.02 -1.88 4.11
CA ARG A 69 5.72 -3.15 3.97
C ARG A 69 6.48 -3.29 2.67
N PRO A 70 7.70 -3.84 2.71
CA PRO A 70 8.36 -4.31 1.51
C PRO A 70 7.72 -5.62 1.05
N LEU A 71 6.99 -5.60 -0.06
CA LEU A 71 6.39 -6.82 -0.63
C LEU A 71 7.24 -7.41 -1.75
N PHE A 72 8.12 -6.62 -2.36
CA PHE A 72 8.97 -7.07 -3.48
C PHE A 72 10.45 -6.83 -3.19
N HIS A 73 11.28 -7.83 -3.53
CA HIS A 73 12.69 -7.85 -3.14
C HIS A 73 13.60 -8.02 -4.36
N THR A 74 14.65 -7.20 -4.47
CA THR A 74 15.57 -7.24 -5.61
C THR A 74 17.00 -7.50 -5.16
N TYR A 75 17.74 -8.31 -5.92
CA TYR A 75 19.16 -8.54 -5.72
C TYR A 75 19.93 -8.05 -6.95
N TRP A 76 20.94 -7.22 -6.75
CA TRP A 76 21.72 -6.63 -7.82
C TRP A 76 23.16 -7.14 -7.78
N LEU A 77 23.70 -7.56 -8.92
CA LEU A 77 25.10 -7.98 -9.04
C LEU A 77 25.74 -7.52 -10.34
N ASP A 78 27.03 -7.21 -10.26
CA ASP A 78 27.97 -7.05 -11.38
C ASP A 78 29.26 -7.79 -11.00
N CYS A 79 29.43 -9.01 -11.51
CA CYS A 79 30.59 -9.83 -11.20
C CYS A 79 30.93 -10.80 -12.33
N ASP A 80 32.16 -11.32 -12.30
CA ASP A 80 32.56 -12.43 -13.17
C ASP A 80 32.18 -13.80 -12.58
N LEU A 81 32.49 -14.86 -13.33
CA LEU A 81 32.18 -16.23 -12.95
C LEU A 81 32.96 -16.72 -11.73
N ASP A 82 34.15 -16.19 -11.49
CA ASP A 82 35.02 -16.67 -10.42
C ASP A 82 34.52 -16.09 -9.09
N ARG A 83 34.26 -14.78 -9.04
CA ARG A 83 33.63 -14.13 -7.88
C ARG A 83 32.23 -14.67 -7.61
N TYR A 84 31.45 -14.96 -8.65
CA TYR A 84 30.14 -15.60 -8.49
C TYR A 84 30.23 -16.91 -7.72
N LYS A 85 31.16 -17.80 -8.10
CA LYS A 85 31.30 -19.13 -7.50
C LYS A 85 31.87 -19.07 -6.08
N SER A 86 32.76 -18.13 -5.79
CA SER A 86 33.45 -18.04 -4.51
C SER A 86 32.66 -17.32 -3.44
N GLU A 87 31.86 -16.32 -3.81
CA GLU A 87 31.25 -15.36 -2.88
C GLU A 87 29.75 -15.20 -3.15
N VAL A 88 29.39 -14.62 -4.31
CA VAL A 88 28.02 -14.13 -4.58
C VAL A 88 26.97 -15.24 -4.56
N LYS A 89 27.33 -16.48 -4.95
CA LYS A 89 26.41 -17.62 -4.87
C LYS A 89 25.95 -17.88 -3.43
N GLY A 90 26.86 -17.79 -2.45
CA GLY A 90 26.52 -17.94 -1.04
C GLY A 90 25.59 -16.81 -0.57
N GLU A 91 25.92 -15.57 -0.92
CA GLU A 91 25.12 -14.39 -0.55
C GLU A 91 23.68 -14.44 -1.11
N ILE A 92 23.51 -14.86 -2.37
CA ILE A 92 22.16 -15.04 -2.95
C ILE A 92 21.42 -16.17 -2.24
N SER A 93 22.09 -17.28 -1.93
CA SER A 93 21.51 -18.39 -1.17
C SER A 93 21.00 -17.92 0.20
N ASP A 94 21.80 -17.17 0.94
CA ASP A 94 21.45 -16.66 2.28
C ASP A 94 20.30 -15.65 2.20
N TRP A 95 20.33 -14.74 1.22
CA TRP A 95 19.24 -13.79 1.00
C TRP A 95 17.91 -14.48 0.66
N LEU A 96 17.93 -15.46 -0.24
CA LEU A 96 16.73 -16.24 -0.59
C LEU A 96 16.24 -17.09 0.59
N MET A 97 17.14 -17.57 1.45
CA MET A 97 16.78 -18.29 2.66
C MET A 97 16.04 -17.37 3.63
N ASN A 98 16.54 -16.16 3.90
CA ASN A 98 15.85 -15.18 4.74
C ASN A 98 14.43 -14.90 4.22
N LEU A 99 14.27 -14.66 2.91
CA LEU A 99 12.93 -14.46 2.32
C LEU A 99 12.03 -15.68 2.49
N LYS A 100 12.57 -16.88 2.30
CA LYS A 100 11.81 -18.12 2.40
C LYS A 100 11.35 -18.41 3.83
N ASP A 101 12.16 -18.08 4.83
CA ASP A 101 11.85 -18.29 6.24
C ASP A 101 10.61 -17.46 6.64
N ASP A 102 10.41 -16.30 6.03
CA ASP A 102 9.19 -15.46 6.17
C ASP A 102 8.10 -15.77 5.12
N ASN A 103 8.20 -16.91 4.44
CA ASN A 103 7.27 -17.34 3.37
C ASN A 103 7.16 -16.35 2.18
N ILE A 104 8.17 -15.51 1.98
CA ILE A 104 8.22 -14.53 0.90
C ILE A 104 8.76 -15.19 -0.36
N ASN A 105 7.92 -15.17 -1.40
CA ASN A 105 8.26 -15.67 -2.71
C ASN A 105 8.19 -14.56 -3.76
N ASP A 106 8.47 -13.30 -3.44
CA ASP A 106 8.35 -12.19 -4.38
C ASP A 106 9.69 -11.49 -4.58
N TRP A 107 10.48 -12.00 -5.54
CA TRP A 107 11.85 -11.53 -5.73
C TRP A 107 12.30 -11.47 -7.20
N LEU A 108 13.36 -10.70 -7.45
CA LEU A 108 14.02 -10.57 -8.76
C LEU A 108 15.53 -10.43 -8.59
N ILE A 109 16.31 -11.22 -9.34
CA ILE A 109 17.76 -11.09 -9.45
C ILE A 109 18.10 -10.31 -10.73
N VAL A 110 18.85 -9.21 -10.60
CA VAL A 110 19.28 -8.34 -11.69
C VAL A 110 20.79 -8.46 -11.85
N ILE A 111 21.21 -8.95 -13.02
CA ILE A 111 22.62 -9.14 -13.38
C ILE A 111 23.02 -8.02 -14.32
N VAL A 112 23.88 -7.13 -13.87
CA VAL A 112 24.45 -6.07 -14.71
C VAL A 112 25.68 -6.60 -15.43
N VAL A 113 25.76 -6.34 -16.73
CA VAL A 113 26.89 -6.74 -17.57
C VAL A 113 27.47 -5.49 -18.23
N ASN A 114 28.68 -5.11 -17.80
CA ASN A 114 29.45 -4.01 -18.39
C ASN A 114 30.55 -4.60 -19.28
N ASP A 115 30.40 -4.48 -20.61
CA ASP A 115 31.35 -5.06 -21.56
C ASP A 115 32.52 -4.09 -21.80
N GLU A 116 33.54 -4.14 -20.94
CA GLU A 116 34.87 -3.59 -21.26
C GLU A 116 35.96 -4.66 -21.32
N SER A 117 35.63 -5.92 -21.05
CA SER A 117 36.60 -7.01 -21.19
C SER A 117 35.96 -8.34 -21.55
N LYS A 118 35.98 -8.70 -22.84
CA LYS A 118 36.72 -9.87 -23.33
C LYS A 118 36.75 -9.96 -24.87
N VAL A 119 37.93 -9.61 -25.36
CA VAL A 119 38.64 -10.20 -26.50
C VAL A 119 38.10 -11.58 -26.93
N LYS A 120 37.66 -11.65 -28.19
CA LYS A 120 37.81 -12.77 -29.13
C LYS A 120 38.12 -14.15 -28.52
N THR A 121 37.11 -14.89 -28.06
CA THR A 121 37.09 -16.36 -28.27
C THR A 121 35.67 -16.91 -28.19
N LYS A 122 35.14 -17.34 -29.34
CA LYS A 122 33.86 -18.05 -29.52
C LYS A 122 33.96 -19.50 -29.03
N ILE A 123 34.08 -19.74 -27.72
CA ILE A 123 33.97 -21.10 -27.15
C ILE A 123 33.05 -21.05 -25.93
N LEU A 124 32.10 -21.99 -25.89
CA LEU A 124 31.07 -22.23 -24.87
C LEU A 124 31.57 -21.99 -23.42
N ARG A 125 31.50 -20.75 -22.93
CA ARG A 125 31.60 -20.46 -21.50
C ARG A 125 30.21 -20.10 -20.99
N THR A 126 29.70 -20.92 -20.08
CA THR A 126 28.47 -20.64 -19.31
C THR A 126 28.58 -19.25 -18.69
N SER A 127 27.64 -18.35 -18.94
CA SER A 127 27.64 -17.00 -18.37
C SER A 127 27.26 -17.01 -16.89
N VAL A 128 27.50 -15.90 -16.18
CA VAL A 128 27.00 -15.72 -14.79
C VAL A 128 25.47 -15.85 -14.78
N TYR A 129 24.79 -15.29 -15.79
CA TYR A 129 23.35 -15.44 -15.97
C TYR A 129 22.90 -16.91 -16.06
N ASP A 130 23.57 -17.72 -16.88
CA ASP A 130 23.22 -19.14 -17.02
C ASP A 130 23.41 -19.90 -15.69
N LYS A 131 24.44 -19.55 -14.91
CA LYS A 131 24.68 -20.14 -13.59
C LYS A 131 23.65 -19.72 -12.54
N VAL A 132 23.40 -18.42 -12.40
CA VAL A 132 22.35 -17.91 -11.49
C VAL A 132 20.99 -18.54 -11.82
N LYS A 133 20.64 -18.59 -13.10
CA LYS A 133 19.38 -19.17 -13.55
C LYS A 133 19.27 -20.66 -13.21
N SER A 134 20.35 -21.42 -13.42
CA SER A 134 20.42 -22.84 -13.07
C SER A 134 20.40 -23.08 -11.56
N ASP A 135 21.05 -22.22 -10.78
CA ASP A 135 21.23 -22.40 -9.34
C ASP A 135 19.97 -21.99 -8.55
N PHE A 136 19.25 -20.93 -8.98
CA PHE A 136 18.20 -20.30 -8.16
C PHE A 136 16.82 -20.21 -8.81
N CYS A 137 16.74 -20.12 -10.15
CA CYS A 137 15.46 -19.78 -10.78
C CYS A 137 14.58 -21.00 -11.03
N GLY A 138 15.15 -22.15 -11.39
CA GLY A 138 14.35 -23.36 -11.67
C GLY A 138 13.20 -23.08 -12.64
N LYS A 139 11.94 -23.25 -12.16
CA LYS A 139 10.72 -22.92 -12.92
C LYS A 139 10.45 -21.41 -13.07
N ASN A 140 10.97 -20.59 -12.15
CA ASN A 140 10.83 -19.14 -12.11
C ASN A 140 11.91 -18.45 -12.95
N SER A 141 12.12 -18.95 -14.17
CA SER A 141 13.17 -18.51 -15.09
C SER A 141 13.12 -17.03 -15.45
N ASP A 142 11.99 -16.40 -15.18
CA ASP A 142 11.66 -15.01 -15.43
C ASP A 142 11.99 -14.06 -14.27
N ARG A 143 12.47 -14.60 -13.14
CA ARG A 143 12.99 -13.85 -11.98
C ARG A 143 14.48 -13.60 -12.00
N CYS A 144 15.13 -13.85 -13.13
CA CYS A 144 16.51 -13.45 -13.37
C CYS A 144 16.56 -12.69 -14.69
N ILE A 145 17.14 -11.49 -14.65
CA ILE A 145 17.19 -10.59 -15.80
C ILE A 145 18.58 -9.98 -15.95
N VAL A 146 18.98 -9.79 -17.20
CA VAL A 146 20.28 -9.19 -17.54
C VAL A 146 20.06 -7.74 -17.97
N LEU A 147 20.78 -6.83 -17.33
CA LEU A 147 20.85 -5.42 -17.68
C LEU A 147 22.20 -5.14 -18.34
N THR A 148 22.20 -4.83 -19.63
CA THR A 148 23.45 -4.69 -20.41
C THR A 148 23.86 -3.23 -20.49
N GLU A 149 25.10 -2.94 -20.08
CA GLU A 149 25.76 -1.63 -20.22
C GLU A 149 24.81 -0.45 -19.89
N PRO A 150 24.22 -0.43 -18.67
CA PRO A 150 23.09 0.45 -18.35
C PRO A 150 23.39 1.95 -18.47
N LEU A 151 24.67 2.34 -18.53
CA LEU A 151 25.12 3.72 -18.60
C LEU A 151 25.53 4.17 -20.03
N LYS A 152 25.55 3.26 -21.02
CA LYS A 152 25.91 3.62 -22.41
C LYS A 152 24.71 4.13 -23.22
N PHE A 153 23.48 3.75 -22.85
CA PHE A 153 22.22 4.14 -23.53
C PHE A 153 22.17 3.82 -25.04
N GLU A 154 22.93 2.83 -25.48
CA GLU A 154 22.85 2.28 -26.82
C GLU A 154 21.56 1.44 -27.00
N SER A 155 21.31 0.96 -28.22
CA SER A 155 20.11 0.16 -28.54
C SER A 155 19.95 -1.04 -27.60
N LYS A 156 21.01 -1.83 -27.40
CA LYS A 156 21.01 -3.01 -26.52
C LYS A 156 20.78 -2.65 -25.04
N SER A 157 21.34 -1.52 -24.59
CA SER A 157 21.14 -0.99 -23.24
C SER A 157 19.67 -0.62 -23.04
N THR A 158 19.11 0.15 -23.97
CA THR A 158 17.70 0.60 -23.95
C THR A 158 16.73 -0.60 -23.97
N GLU A 159 16.98 -1.61 -24.80
CA GLU A 159 16.19 -2.84 -24.84
C GLU A 159 16.23 -3.58 -23.49
N SER A 160 17.41 -3.75 -22.90
CA SER A 160 17.55 -4.42 -21.59
C SER A 160 16.92 -3.63 -20.44
N TRP A 161 16.95 -2.29 -20.49
CA TRP A 161 16.22 -1.43 -19.57
C TRP A 161 14.70 -1.60 -19.69
N SER A 162 14.18 -1.63 -20.92
CA SER A 162 12.75 -1.86 -21.16
C SER A 162 12.30 -3.23 -20.63
N ALA A 163 13.10 -4.28 -20.88
CA ALA A 163 12.82 -5.61 -20.36
C ALA A 163 12.83 -5.65 -18.81
N LEU A 164 13.82 -5.01 -18.17
CA LEU A 164 13.93 -4.90 -16.72
C LEU A 164 12.71 -4.19 -16.12
N LEU A 165 12.39 -2.99 -16.61
CA LEU A 165 11.29 -2.19 -16.09
C LEU A 165 9.95 -2.91 -16.28
N THR A 166 9.72 -3.51 -17.44
CA THR A 166 8.52 -4.33 -17.69
C THR A 166 8.43 -5.49 -16.70
N ARG A 167 9.53 -6.22 -16.47
CA ARG A 167 9.53 -7.35 -15.55
C ARG A 167 9.32 -6.92 -14.10
N MET A 168 9.98 -5.84 -13.66
CA MET A 168 9.79 -5.28 -12.33
C MET A 168 8.33 -4.86 -12.11
N ARG A 169 7.71 -4.22 -13.10
CA ARG A 169 6.30 -3.82 -13.00
C ARG A 169 5.36 -5.00 -12.79
N VAL A 170 5.55 -6.05 -13.57
CA VAL A 170 4.74 -7.28 -13.48
C VAL A 170 4.94 -7.97 -12.13
N LEU A 171 6.19 -8.19 -11.71
CA LEU A 171 6.47 -8.88 -10.45
C LEU A 171 6.03 -8.08 -9.23
N LEU A 172 6.19 -6.75 -9.25
CA LEU A 172 5.67 -5.87 -8.19
C LEU A 172 4.15 -6.06 -8.05
N LEU A 173 3.40 -5.94 -9.14
CA LEU A 173 1.95 -6.09 -9.07
C LEU A 173 1.49 -7.51 -8.69
N GLN A 174 2.20 -8.55 -9.11
CA GLN A 174 1.90 -9.93 -8.71
C GLN A 174 2.08 -10.14 -7.21
N SER A 175 3.13 -9.55 -6.64
CA SER A 175 3.35 -9.57 -5.20
C SER A 175 2.22 -8.87 -4.46
N TYR A 176 1.83 -7.66 -4.90
CA TYR A 176 0.70 -6.95 -4.31
C TYR A 176 -0.61 -7.74 -4.46
N ASP A 177 -0.91 -8.32 -5.62
CA ASP A 177 -2.14 -9.10 -5.83
C ASP A 177 -2.26 -10.25 -4.82
N THR A 178 -1.17 -11.00 -4.60
CA THR A 178 -1.12 -12.12 -3.65
C THR A 178 -1.37 -11.65 -2.22
N ASN A 179 -0.62 -10.62 -1.78
CA ASN A 179 -0.73 -10.09 -0.42
C ASN A 179 -2.08 -9.43 -0.14
N VAL A 180 -2.63 -8.71 -1.13
CA VAL A 180 -3.97 -8.11 -1.04
C VAL A 180 -5.05 -9.17 -0.96
N GLY A 181 -4.92 -10.27 -1.72
CA GLY A 181 -5.86 -11.39 -1.62
C GLY A 181 -5.90 -11.99 -0.21
N HIS A 182 -4.73 -12.28 0.38
CA HIS A 182 -4.64 -12.77 1.76
C HIS A 182 -5.23 -11.79 2.77
N PHE A 183 -4.94 -10.50 2.61
CA PHE A 183 -5.47 -9.45 3.48
C PHE A 183 -6.99 -9.31 3.37
N GLU A 184 -7.54 -9.31 2.15
CA GLU A 184 -8.99 -9.23 1.90
C GLU A 184 -9.73 -10.43 2.52
N ASP A 185 -9.14 -11.63 2.47
CA ASP A 185 -9.70 -12.82 3.12
C ASP A 185 -9.68 -12.70 4.65
N HIS A 186 -8.59 -12.19 5.24
CA HIS A 186 -8.52 -11.90 6.68
C HIS A 186 -9.56 -10.84 7.10
N MET A 187 -9.66 -9.74 6.35
CA MET A 187 -10.66 -8.69 6.58
C MET A 187 -12.09 -9.23 6.48
N ARG A 188 -12.38 -10.12 5.52
CA ARG A 188 -13.69 -10.78 5.39
C ARG A 188 -14.00 -11.63 6.62
N ALA A 189 -13.05 -12.43 7.08
CA ALA A 189 -13.21 -13.22 8.30
C ALA A 189 -13.50 -12.34 9.52
N GLU A 190 -12.78 -11.22 9.69
CA GLU A 190 -13.05 -10.26 10.76
C GLU A 190 -14.43 -9.58 10.65
N ARG A 191 -14.92 -9.35 9.43
CA ARG A 191 -16.28 -8.82 9.18
C ARG A 191 -17.36 -9.83 9.56
N GLU A 192 -17.12 -11.13 9.37
CA GLU A 192 -18.06 -12.19 9.74
C GLU A 192 -18.21 -12.31 11.27
N ARG A 193 -17.14 -12.01 12.02
CA ARG A 193 -17.11 -11.99 13.48
C ARG A 193 -17.77 -10.76 14.12
N ARG A 194 -18.40 -9.87 13.33
CA ARG A 194 -18.96 -8.59 13.82
C ARG A 194 -20.06 -8.70 14.88
N THR A 195 -20.67 -9.88 15.02
CA THR A 195 -21.70 -10.18 16.04
C THR A 195 -21.11 -10.81 17.30
N GLU A 196 -19.82 -11.16 17.30
CA GLU A 196 -19.14 -11.78 18.43
C GLU A 196 -18.89 -10.78 19.56
N LYS A 197 -18.84 -11.30 20.79
CA LYS A 197 -18.52 -10.50 21.97
C LYS A 197 -17.07 -10.02 21.89
N GLY A 198 -16.86 -8.72 22.07
CA GLY A 198 -15.53 -8.12 22.04
C GLY A 198 -15.14 -7.53 20.68
N TRP A 199 -15.91 -7.79 19.63
CA TRP A 199 -15.71 -7.11 18.35
C TRP A 199 -15.88 -5.59 18.50
N ASN A 200 -15.05 -4.83 17.80
CA ASN A 200 -15.01 -3.37 17.89
C ASN A 200 -14.86 -2.73 16.51
N PHE A 201 -15.77 -1.81 16.18
CA PHE A 201 -15.77 -1.13 14.89
C PHE A 201 -14.50 -0.32 14.62
N CYS A 202 -13.89 0.34 15.62
CA CYS A 202 -12.66 1.10 15.40
C CYS A 202 -11.51 0.19 14.93
N SER A 203 -11.45 -1.03 15.45
CA SER A 203 -10.43 -2.01 15.05
C SER A 203 -10.66 -2.48 13.62
N TYR A 204 -11.91 -2.81 13.27
CA TYR A 204 -12.28 -3.19 11.90
C TYR A 204 -12.13 -2.02 10.91
N PHE A 205 -12.47 -0.80 11.32
CA PHE A 205 -12.29 0.41 10.53
C PHE A 205 -10.83 0.59 10.14
N LEU A 206 -9.91 0.49 11.10
CA LEU A 206 -8.48 0.61 10.82
C LEU A 206 -8.00 -0.52 9.91
N LEU A 207 -8.50 -1.74 10.09
CA LEU A 207 -8.18 -2.85 9.20
C LEU A 207 -8.62 -2.56 7.76
N GLN A 208 -9.88 -2.22 7.51
CA GLN A 208 -10.35 -1.90 6.16
C GLN A 208 -9.70 -0.61 5.60
N GLU A 209 -9.29 0.32 6.47
CA GLU A 209 -8.51 1.48 6.06
C GLU A 209 -7.12 1.11 5.52
N GLU A 210 -6.42 0.12 6.09
CA GLU A 210 -5.12 -0.31 5.57
C GLU A 210 -5.24 -0.78 4.10
N LEU A 211 -6.37 -1.41 3.72
CA LEU A 211 -6.68 -1.76 2.33
C LEU A 211 -6.88 -0.51 1.46
N ALA A 212 -7.62 0.48 1.97
CA ALA A 212 -7.85 1.75 1.26
C ALA A 212 -6.54 2.50 1.01
N LEU A 213 -5.65 2.55 2.02
CA LEU A 213 -4.33 3.16 1.91
C LEU A 213 -3.47 2.43 0.89
N MET A 214 -3.52 1.10 0.84
CA MET A 214 -2.82 0.32 -0.18
C MET A 214 -3.31 0.64 -1.59
N PHE A 215 -4.64 0.72 -1.81
CA PHE A 215 -5.17 1.15 -3.11
C PHE A 215 -4.73 2.56 -3.47
N GLU A 216 -4.71 3.50 -2.52
CA GLU A 216 -4.14 4.83 -2.74
C GLU A 216 -2.66 4.77 -3.16
N MET A 217 -1.84 3.90 -2.57
CA MET A 217 -0.44 3.71 -2.95
C MET A 217 -0.26 3.22 -4.40
N LEU A 218 -1.21 2.45 -4.90
CA LEU A 218 -1.24 1.97 -6.29
C LEU A 218 -1.96 2.95 -7.24
N CYS A 219 -2.29 4.16 -6.76
CA CYS A 219 -3.04 5.18 -7.48
C CYS A 219 -4.46 4.73 -7.89
N LEU A 220 -5.03 3.76 -7.18
CA LEU A 220 -6.39 3.24 -7.37
C LEU A 220 -7.38 4.00 -6.49
N TYR A 221 -7.51 5.30 -6.73
CA TYR A 221 -8.26 6.20 -5.86
C TYR A 221 -9.76 5.87 -5.81
N GLU A 222 -10.34 5.34 -6.89
CA GLU A 222 -11.73 4.86 -6.90
C GLU A 222 -11.92 3.68 -5.96
N ASP A 223 -11.05 2.66 -6.03
CA ASP A 223 -11.10 1.48 -5.15
C ASP A 223 -10.87 1.87 -3.68
N ALA A 224 -9.94 2.81 -3.44
CA ALA A 224 -9.71 3.37 -2.12
C ALA A 224 -10.96 4.10 -1.58
N LEU A 225 -11.61 4.91 -2.41
CA LEU A 225 -12.80 5.68 -2.04
C LEU A 225 -13.96 4.76 -1.69
N VAL A 226 -14.14 3.67 -2.44
CA VAL A 226 -15.15 2.63 -2.15
C VAL A 226 -14.97 2.06 -0.74
N GLN A 227 -13.74 1.84 -0.27
CA GLN A 227 -13.52 1.33 1.09
C GLN A 227 -14.02 2.31 2.16
N TYR A 228 -13.76 3.60 2.00
CA TYR A 228 -14.25 4.62 2.94
C TYR A 228 -15.77 4.82 2.84
N ASP A 229 -16.34 4.79 1.63
CA ASP A 229 -17.80 4.86 1.42
C ASP A 229 -18.52 3.65 2.06
N GLU A 230 -17.95 2.45 1.97
CA GLU A 230 -18.46 1.25 2.66
C GLU A 230 -18.40 1.39 4.19
N LEU A 231 -17.29 1.90 4.72
CA LEU A 231 -17.13 2.14 6.16
C LEU A 231 -18.13 3.19 6.67
N ASP A 232 -18.37 4.25 5.89
CA ASP A 232 -19.34 5.30 6.19
C ASP A 232 -20.77 4.75 6.25
N ALA A 233 -21.16 3.94 5.25
CA ALA A 233 -22.46 3.29 5.20
C ALA A 233 -22.62 2.28 6.34
N LEU A 234 -21.59 1.47 6.62
CA LEU A 234 -21.62 0.48 7.70
C LEU A 234 -21.79 1.14 9.07
N PHE A 235 -21.04 2.21 9.35
CA PHE A 235 -21.18 2.94 10.60
C PHE A 235 -22.56 3.58 10.74
N THR A 236 -23.06 4.21 9.66
CA THR A 236 -24.42 4.79 9.62
C THR A 236 -25.47 3.73 9.96
N GLN A 237 -25.33 2.52 9.42
CA GLN A 237 -26.25 1.41 9.72
C GLN A 237 -26.22 1.03 11.20
N TYR A 238 -25.06 1.02 11.85
CA TYR A 238 -24.97 0.77 13.30
C TYR A 238 -25.65 1.85 14.12
N VAL A 239 -25.53 3.13 13.74
CA VAL A 239 -26.23 4.24 14.41
C VAL A 239 -27.75 4.09 14.27
N LEU A 240 -28.24 3.75 13.06
CA LEU A 240 -29.66 3.51 12.82
C LEU A 240 -30.21 2.33 13.62
N ASN A 241 -29.49 1.21 13.66
CA ASN A 241 -29.88 0.05 14.46
C ASN A 241 -29.93 0.40 15.95
N HIS A 242 -28.97 1.21 16.42
CA HIS A 242 -28.98 1.68 17.80
C HIS A 242 -30.21 2.52 18.14
N ALA A 243 -30.56 3.46 17.27
CA ALA A 243 -31.78 4.26 17.42
C ALA A 243 -33.06 3.41 17.38
N ALA A 244 -33.03 2.25 16.72
CA ALA A 244 -34.11 1.27 16.68
C ALA A 244 -34.16 0.33 17.90
N GLY A 245 -33.21 0.45 18.85
CA GLY A 245 -33.18 -0.30 20.10
C GLY A 245 -32.09 -1.37 20.20
N ASP A 246 -31.29 -1.59 19.14
CA ASP A 246 -30.16 -2.50 19.22
C ASP A 246 -29.05 -1.91 20.10
N THR A 247 -28.40 -2.75 20.91
CA THR A 247 -27.29 -2.31 21.76
C THR A 247 -25.99 -2.92 21.29
N THR A 248 -25.08 -2.05 20.90
CA THR A 248 -23.73 -2.43 20.47
C THR A 248 -22.73 -1.75 21.40
N PRO A 249 -22.06 -2.49 22.31
CA PRO A 249 -21.28 -1.88 23.38
C PRO A 249 -20.21 -0.90 22.90
N TRP A 250 -19.51 -1.21 21.79
CA TRP A 250 -18.47 -0.34 21.26
C TRP A 250 -19.01 1.01 20.76
N LEU A 251 -20.29 1.13 20.38
CA LEU A 251 -20.83 2.38 19.87
C LEU A 251 -20.87 3.47 20.95
N SER A 252 -21.01 3.06 22.22
CA SER A 252 -20.99 3.97 23.36
C SER A 252 -19.66 4.74 23.52
N THR A 253 -18.56 4.27 22.92
CA THR A 253 -17.29 5.00 22.97
C THR A 253 -17.35 6.31 22.17
N PHE A 254 -18.18 6.38 21.13
CA PHE A 254 -18.39 7.58 20.32
C PHE A 254 -19.34 8.59 20.96
N THR A 255 -20.16 8.13 21.91
CA THR A 255 -21.11 8.97 22.67
C THR A 255 -20.52 9.44 24.00
N ALA A 256 -19.49 8.76 24.50
CA ALA A 256 -18.80 9.12 25.73
C ALA A 256 -18.18 10.52 25.60
N SER A 257 -18.71 11.46 26.38
CA SER A 257 -18.39 12.88 26.42
C SER A 257 -17.01 13.20 27.03
N GLN A 258 -15.99 12.42 26.71
CA GLN A 258 -14.65 12.59 27.30
C GLN A 258 -13.95 13.86 26.79
N ASN A 259 -14.29 14.35 25.60
CA ASN A 259 -13.73 15.56 25.01
C ASN A 259 -14.85 16.58 24.74
N GLN A 260 -14.81 17.73 25.41
CA GLN A 260 -15.75 18.86 25.23
C GLN A 260 -15.37 19.78 24.04
N THR A 261 -14.58 19.27 23.10
CA THR A 261 -14.06 20.01 21.95
C THR A 261 -14.50 19.33 20.67
N TRP A 262 -15.14 20.08 19.77
CA TRP A 262 -15.62 19.59 18.48
C TRP A 262 -15.01 20.43 17.36
N ASP A 263 -13.85 19.99 16.88
CA ASP A 263 -13.20 20.64 15.75
C ASP A 263 -14.09 20.55 14.50
N GLY A 264 -14.03 21.59 13.68
CA GLY A 264 -14.68 21.58 12.36
C GLY A 264 -14.12 20.50 11.45
N LEU A 265 -14.79 20.32 10.32
CA LEU A 265 -14.19 19.66 9.18
C LEU A 265 -12.88 20.38 8.80
N CYS A 266 -11.88 19.62 8.36
CA CYS A 266 -10.59 20.15 7.90
C CYS A 266 -10.15 19.34 6.70
N LEU A 267 -10.15 19.95 5.52
CA LEU A 267 -9.82 19.32 4.24
C LEU A 267 -8.35 19.50 3.87
N SER A 268 -7.67 20.45 4.51
CA SER A 268 -6.24 20.72 4.29
C SER A 268 -5.31 19.59 4.76
N GLN A 269 -5.79 18.66 5.59
CA GLN A 269 -5.03 17.53 6.11
C GLN A 269 -5.56 16.20 5.53
N PRO A 270 -4.94 15.65 4.47
CA PRO A 270 -5.40 14.41 3.85
C PRO A 270 -5.49 13.23 4.82
N ILE A 271 -4.61 13.13 5.81
CA ILE A 271 -4.72 12.18 6.93
C ILE A 271 -4.51 12.96 8.22
N ASN A 272 -5.58 13.16 8.99
CA ASN A 272 -5.48 13.76 10.31
C ASN A 272 -4.98 12.70 11.31
N ILE A 273 -3.67 12.70 11.56
CA ILE A 273 -2.99 11.71 12.42
C ILE A 273 -3.57 11.73 13.84
N THR A 274 -3.91 12.91 14.37
CA THR A 274 -4.47 13.04 15.72
C THR A 274 -5.81 12.33 15.83
N LYS A 275 -6.74 12.57 14.90
CA LYS A 275 -8.04 11.88 14.86
C LYS A 275 -7.88 10.38 14.64
N ARG A 276 -6.97 9.97 13.74
CA ARG A 276 -6.64 8.54 13.55
C ARG A 276 -6.16 7.86 14.83
N GLN A 277 -5.32 8.53 15.63
CA GLN A 277 -4.87 8.01 16.94
C GLN A 277 -6.00 7.92 17.96
N LEU A 278 -6.95 8.85 17.94
CA LEU A 278 -8.16 8.76 18.78
C LEU A 278 -9.01 7.55 18.39
N ILE A 279 -9.20 7.29 17.09
CA ILE A 279 -9.90 6.11 16.58
C ILE A 279 -9.18 4.83 17.04
N LYS A 280 -7.85 4.75 16.87
CA LYS A 280 -7.04 3.60 17.31
C LYS A 280 -7.17 3.30 18.80
N ARG A 281 -7.32 4.33 19.63
CA ARG A 281 -7.48 4.18 21.08
C ARG A 281 -8.94 3.99 21.52
N CYS A 282 -9.89 3.95 20.58
CA CYS A 282 -11.33 3.95 20.85
C CYS A 282 -11.76 5.15 21.72
N LYS A 283 -11.17 6.33 21.47
CA LYS A 283 -11.42 7.59 22.20
C LYS A 283 -11.93 8.73 21.31
N ALA A 284 -12.19 8.46 20.03
CA ALA A 284 -12.75 9.44 19.11
C ALA A 284 -14.22 9.69 19.47
N SER A 285 -14.63 10.97 19.49
CA SER A 285 -16.05 11.32 19.49
C SER A 285 -16.69 10.97 18.14
N LEU A 286 -18.03 10.98 18.07
CA LEU A 286 -18.75 10.84 16.80
C LEU A 286 -18.24 11.83 15.75
N LEU A 287 -18.08 13.10 16.11
CA LEU A 287 -17.64 14.14 15.16
C LEU A 287 -16.16 14.02 14.80
N ASP A 288 -15.30 13.55 15.70
CA ASP A 288 -13.90 13.24 15.35
C ASP A 288 -13.83 12.17 14.26
N PHE A 289 -14.58 11.09 14.45
CA PHE A 289 -14.63 9.97 13.52
C PHE A 289 -15.21 10.39 12.17
N ARG A 290 -16.39 11.03 12.17
CA ARG A 290 -17.06 11.48 10.93
C ARG A 290 -16.22 12.49 10.17
N ASN A 291 -15.61 13.45 10.86
CA ASN A 291 -14.70 14.39 10.21
C ASN A 291 -13.49 13.70 9.59
N TYR A 292 -12.89 12.75 10.31
CA TYR A 292 -11.74 12.00 9.80
C TYR A 292 -12.14 11.23 8.54
N LEU A 293 -13.19 10.43 8.61
CA LEU A 293 -13.70 9.62 7.51
C LEU A 293 -14.03 10.47 6.27
N PHE A 294 -14.78 11.56 6.47
CA PHE A 294 -15.16 12.44 5.38
C PHE A 294 -13.95 13.15 4.77
N SER A 295 -12.98 13.60 5.58
CA SER A 295 -11.73 14.18 5.08
C SER A 295 -10.94 13.20 4.20
N ARG A 296 -10.96 11.90 4.52
CA ARG A 296 -10.36 10.85 3.69
C ARG A 296 -11.07 10.69 2.35
N GLN A 297 -12.40 10.65 2.36
CA GLN A 297 -13.20 10.63 1.14
C GLN A 297 -12.89 11.84 0.26
N CYS A 298 -12.90 13.06 0.83
CA CYS A 298 -12.57 14.28 0.10
C CYS A 298 -11.16 14.27 -0.47
N ALA A 299 -10.15 13.83 0.29
CA ALA A 299 -8.77 13.74 -0.18
C ALA A 299 -8.65 12.85 -1.43
N LEU A 300 -9.32 11.69 -1.44
CA LEU A 300 -9.35 10.79 -2.58
C LEU A 300 -10.13 11.37 -3.77
N THR A 301 -11.26 12.05 -3.52
CA THR A 301 -12.02 12.75 -4.56
C THR A 301 -11.22 13.89 -5.20
N PHE A 302 -10.39 14.60 -4.44
CA PHE A 302 -9.46 15.58 -5.00
C PHE A 302 -8.38 14.92 -5.87
N LEU A 303 -7.86 13.75 -5.48
CA LEU A 303 -6.92 12.97 -6.29
C LEU A 303 -7.56 12.44 -7.58
N LEU A 304 -8.87 12.17 -7.57
CA LEU A 304 -9.68 11.86 -8.75
C LEU A 304 -9.97 13.09 -9.64
N GLN A 305 -9.54 14.29 -9.23
CA GLN A 305 -9.82 15.57 -9.89
C GLN A 305 -11.32 15.89 -10.00
N GLN A 306 -12.10 15.52 -8.97
CA GLN A 306 -13.55 15.72 -8.92
C GLN A 306 -13.99 16.65 -7.78
N PRO A 307 -13.45 17.89 -7.66
CA PRO A 307 -13.73 18.77 -6.52
C PRO A 307 -15.20 19.15 -6.35
N TRP A 308 -15.99 19.13 -7.44
CA TRP A 308 -17.43 19.39 -7.37
C TRP A 308 -18.17 18.33 -6.56
N GLU A 309 -17.69 17.09 -6.56
CA GLU A 309 -18.30 16.00 -5.80
C GLU A 309 -18.06 16.18 -4.30
N VAL A 310 -16.91 16.74 -3.89
CA VAL A 310 -16.67 17.14 -2.50
C VAL A 310 -17.73 18.15 -2.04
N ALA A 311 -17.96 19.21 -2.83
CA ALA A 311 -18.98 20.21 -2.53
C ALA A 311 -20.39 19.58 -2.46
N GLN A 312 -20.71 18.68 -3.38
CA GLN A 312 -21.99 17.97 -3.41
C GLN A 312 -22.20 17.08 -2.18
N ARG A 313 -21.15 16.36 -1.74
CA ARG A 313 -21.22 15.43 -0.59
C ARG A 313 -21.22 16.15 0.77
N SER A 314 -20.75 17.40 0.83
CA SER A 314 -20.57 18.16 2.09
C SER A 314 -21.87 18.51 2.80
N ILE A 315 -22.92 18.92 2.07
CA ILE A 315 -24.22 19.24 2.69
C ILE A 315 -24.89 18.00 3.29
N PRO A 316 -25.04 16.88 2.54
CA PRO A 316 -25.54 15.62 3.12
C PRO A 316 -24.74 15.16 4.33
N PHE A 317 -23.40 15.25 4.26
CA PHE A 317 -22.51 14.91 5.37
C PHE A 317 -22.87 15.67 6.66
N MET A 318 -22.98 17.01 6.59
CA MET A 318 -23.32 17.82 7.76
C MET A 318 -24.70 17.49 8.32
N HIS A 319 -25.70 17.33 7.45
CA HIS A 319 -27.05 16.94 7.88
C HIS A 319 -27.07 15.57 8.55
N ASN A 320 -26.34 14.60 8.01
CA ASN A 320 -26.24 13.25 8.58
C ASN A 320 -25.60 13.30 9.96
N CYS A 321 -24.49 14.05 10.14
CA CYS A 321 -23.86 14.22 11.45
C CYS A 321 -24.81 14.80 12.49
N ILE A 322 -25.59 15.83 12.13
CA ILE A 322 -26.61 16.42 13.02
C ILE A 322 -27.68 15.39 13.41
N ASN A 323 -28.13 14.58 12.46
CA ASN A 323 -29.14 13.56 12.73
C ASN A 323 -28.59 12.45 13.64
N GLU A 324 -27.35 12.03 13.42
CA GLU A 324 -26.70 10.99 14.22
C GLU A 324 -26.42 11.45 15.65
N LEU A 325 -25.99 12.70 15.85
CA LEU A 325 -25.87 13.30 17.18
C LEU A 325 -27.19 13.20 17.96
N LYS A 326 -28.33 13.44 17.30
CA LYS A 326 -29.66 13.31 17.91
C LYS A 326 -30.04 11.86 18.17
N MET A 327 -29.80 10.97 17.21
CA MET A 327 -30.11 9.53 17.33
C MET A 327 -29.35 8.88 18.47
N LEU A 328 -28.08 9.26 18.66
CA LEU A 328 -27.23 8.78 19.74
C LEU A 328 -27.43 9.54 21.06
N THR A 329 -28.35 10.51 21.11
CA THR A 329 -28.64 11.32 22.30
C THR A 329 -27.40 11.97 22.92
N ILE A 330 -26.47 12.43 22.07
CA ILE A 330 -25.22 13.05 22.53
C ILE A 330 -25.54 14.45 23.08
N GLU A 331 -25.29 14.65 24.37
CA GLU A 331 -25.47 15.95 25.00
C GLU A 331 -24.40 16.94 24.52
N MET A 332 -24.86 18.09 24.02
CA MET A 332 -24.00 19.17 23.57
C MET A 332 -24.46 20.50 24.16
N PRO A 333 -23.54 21.43 24.49
CA PRO A 333 -23.90 22.77 24.91
C PRO A 333 -24.79 23.48 23.87
N PRO A 334 -25.71 24.37 24.30
CA PRO A 334 -26.52 25.15 23.39
C PRO A 334 -25.66 25.88 22.33
N GLY A 335 -26.01 25.70 21.06
CA GLY A 335 -25.29 26.32 19.93
C GLY A 335 -24.07 25.54 19.43
N ALA A 336 -23.57 24.52 20.14
CA ALA A 336 -22.36 23.79 19.75
C ALA A 336 -22.49 23.14 18.36
N THR A 337 -23.61 22.50 18.06
CA THR A 337 -23.86 21.91 16.73
C THR A 337 -23.88 22.98 15.64
N SER A 338 -24.51 24.13 15.88
CA SER A 338 -24.55 25.24 14.92
C SER A 338 -23.16 25.83 14.69
N CYS A 339 -22.36 25.98 15.74
CA CYS A 339 -20.96 26.40 15.63
C CYS A 339 -20.15 25.39 14.81
N TRP A 340 -20.28 24.09 15.08
CA TRP A 340 -19.59 23.04 14.34
C TRP A 340 -19.93 23.04 12.85
N VAL A 341 -21.22 23.20 12.50
CA VAL A 341 -21.64 23.36 11.09
C VAL A 341 -21.01 24.62 10.49
N PHE A 342 -21.11 25.76 11.17
CA PHE A 342 -20.59 27.02 10.68
C PHE A 342 -19.10 26.96 10.37
N ILE A 343 -18.28 26.43 11.29
CA ILE A 343 -16.83 26.31 11.08
C ILE A 343 -16.50 25.27 9.99
N SER A 344 -17.30 24.20 9.85
CA SER A 344 -17.09 23.19 8.80
C SER A 344 -17.41 23.73 7.41
N CYS A 345 -18.34 24.69 7.29
CA CYS A 345 -18.64 25.39 6.04
C CYS A 345 -17.55 26.39 5.59
N LEU A 346 -16.52 26.65 6.41
CA LEU A 346 -15.42 27.55 6.06
C LEU A 346 -14.32 26.86 5.24
N GLU A 347 -14.29 25.53 5.22
CA GLU A 347 -13.47 24.72 4.31
C GLU A 347 -14.13 24.64 2.93
#